data_AF-A0A7C3A8E2-F1
#
_entry.id   AF-A0A7C3A8E2-F1
#
_cell.length_a   1.000
_cell.length_b   1.000
_cell.length_c   1.000
_cell.angle_alpha   90.00
_cell.angle_beta   90.00
_cell.angle_gamma   90.00
#
_symmetry.space_group_name_H-M   'P 1'
#
loop_
_entity.id
_entity.type
_entity.pdbx_description
1 polymer ?
#
loop_
_entity_poly.entity_id
_entity_poly.type
_entity_poly.pdbx_seq_one_letter_code
_entity_poly.pdbx_strand_id
1 'polypeptide(L)'
;MARWQLLSLVLALAGIGVAGYLTTAHYRQEILVCGVGDCQTVQNSPYAEIGGVPIALLGAGMYVTLVAVGLARWRWPERHELLTAGAFAIALAGTLYAAYLTYLEIWVIRAICQWCVVSALLTLGILLVESFGLSRLLSPETDQALSRSQSQPGRREAASERGLSRR
;
A
#
# COMPACT_ATOMS: atom_id res chain seq x y z
N MET A 1 11.82 -16.00 -6.03
CA MET A 1 10.98 -14.78 -5.93
C MET A 1 10.32 -14.52 -7.27
N ALA A 2 9.04 -14.15 -7.28
CA ALA A 2 8.37 -13.78 -8.52
C ALA A 2 8.87 -12.41 -9.00
N ARG A 3 8.86 -12.18 -10.33
CA ARG A 3 9.37 -10.93 -10.95
C ARG A 3 8.67 -9.68 -10.39
N TRP A 4 7.39 -9.78 -10.04
CA TRP A 4 6.61 -8.68 -9.45
C TRP A 4 7.04 -8.36 -8.01
N GLN A 5 7.47 -9.35 -7.23
CA GLN A 5 7.97 -9.13 -5.86
C GLN A 5 9.29 -8.35 -5.87
N LEU A 6 10.17 -8.66 -6.82
CA LEU A 6 11.43 -7.92 -6.99
C LEU A 6 11.15 -6.46 -7.35
N LEU A 7 10.16 -6.21 -8.21
CA LEU A 7 9.76 -4.85 -8.56
C LEU A 7 9.27 -4.09 -7.33
N SER A 8 8.35 -4.67 -6.55
CA SER A 8 7.86 -4.08 -5.29
C SER A 8 9.00 -3.75 -4.31
N LEU A 9 9.96 -4.67 -4.15
CA LEU A 9 11.15 -4.45 -3.32
C LEU A 9 12.02 -3.29 -3.81
N VAL A 10 12.27 -3.20 -5.12
CA VAL A 10 13.07 -2.11 -5.70
C VAL A 10 12.38 -0.75 -5.49
N LEU A 11 11.05 -0.68 -5.70
CA LEU A 11 10.30 0.54 -5.43
C LEU A 11 10.32 0.92 -3.96
N ALA A 12 10.17 -0.05 -3.05
CA ALA A 12 10.22 0.20 -1.61
C ALA A 12 11.61 0.70 -1.17
N LEU A 13 12.70 0.12 -1.70
CA LEU A 13 14.06 0.59 -1.43
C LEU A 13 14.30 2.02 -1.94
N ALA A 14 13.79 2.35 -3.14
CA ALA A 14 13.81 3.72 -3.64
C ALA A 14 13.04 4.68 -2.71
N GLY A 15 11.88 4.25 -2.21
CA GLY A 15 11.07 4.98 -1.24
C GLY A 15 11.82 5.24 0.07
N ILE A 16 12.57 4.26 0.59
CA ILE A 16 13.44 4.44 1.77
C ILE A 16 14.51 5.51 1.50
N GLY A 17 15.11 5.52 0.31
CA GLY A 17 16.09 6.53 -0.07
C GLY A 17 15.51 7.95 -0.06
N VAL A 18 14.34 8.13 -0.67
CA VAL A 18 13.63 9.42 -0.71
C VAL A 18 13.23 9.86 0.71
N ALA A 19 12.61 8.98 1.48
CA ALA A 19 12.16 9.26 2.83
C ALA A 19 13.32 9.54 3.78
N GLY A 20 14.44 8.81 3.64
CA GLY A 20 15.66 9.02 4.39
C GLY A 20 16.32 10.37 4.08
N TYR A 21 16.34 10.76 2.80
CA TYR A 21 16.81 12.09 2.39
C TYR A 21 15.98 13.21 3.03
N LEU A 22 14.65 13.13 2.91
CA LEU A 22 13.73 14.10 3.51
C LEU A 22 13.85 14.17 5.03
N THR A 23 13.94 13.01 5.69
CA THR A 23 14.10 12.93 7.15
C THR A 23 15.40 13.60 7.59
N THR A 24 16.50 13.32 6.89
CA THR A 24 17.80 13.91 7.21
C THR A 24 17.78 15.43 6.98
N ALA A 25 17.20 15.89 5.88
CA ALA A 25 17.07 17.31 5.57
C ALA A 25 16.22 18.05 6.62
N HIS A 26 15.14 17.42 7.10
CA HIS A 26 14.28 17.97 8.16
C HIS A 26 15.04 18.19 9.46
N TYR A 27 15.78 17.18 9.94
CA TYR A 27 16.52 17.28 11.20
C TYR A 27 17.76 18.17 11.13
N ARG A 28 18.41 18.26 9.96
CA ARG A 28 19.57 19.13 9.77
C ARG A 28 19.21 20.56 9.39
N GLN A 29 17.91 20.86 9.21
CA GLN A 29 17.41 22.14 8.68
C GLN A 29 18.13 22.55 7.39
N GLU A 30 18.46 21.56 6.56
CA GLU A 30 19.12 21.80 5.29
C GLU A 30 18.10 22.32 4.26
N ILE A 31 18.59 23.11 3.31
CA ILE A 31 17.77 23.54 2.17
C ILE A 31 17.55 22.32 1.28
N LEU A 32 16.28 21.99 1.02
CA LEU A 32 15.96 20.89 0.13
C LEU A 32 16.39 21.20 -1.29
N VAL A 33 17.02 20.22 -1.95
CA VAL A 33 17.28 20.33 -3.39
C VAL A 33 15.95 20.21 -4.11
N CYS A 34 15.46 21.33 -4.63
CA CYS A 34 14.19 21.38 -5.34
C CYS A 34 14.38 21.93 -6.75
N GLY A 35 14.22 21.07 -7.76
CA GLY A 35 14.18 21.48 -9.16
C GLY A 35 12.86 22.17 -9.58
N VAL A 36 11.71 21.67 -9.11
CA VAL A 36 10.37 22.20 -9.44
C VAL A 36 9.49 22.29 -8.19
N GLY A 37 8.75 23.38 -8.04
CA GLY A 37 7.86 23.64 -6.92
C GLY A 37 8.56 24.27 -5.72
N ASP A 38 7.93 24.20 -4.54
CA ASP A 38 8.42 24.80 -3.30
C ASP A 38 8.33 23.78 -2.16
N CYS A 39 9.33 22.91 -2.09
CA CYS A 39 9.39 21.87 -1.07
C CYS A 39 9.64 22.45 0.33
N GLN A 40 10.30 23.60 0.43
CA GLN A 40 10.63 24.22 1.72
C GLN A 40 9.36 24.72 2.41
N THR A 41 8.44 25.33 1.65
CA THR A 41 7.12 25.74 2.15
C THR A 41 6.28 24.53 2.59
N VAL A 42 6.29 23.44 1.82
CA VAL A 42 5.55 22.21 2.20
C VAL A 42 6.13 21.56 3.46
N GLN A 43 7.46 21.42 3.57
CA GLN A 43 8.13 20.80 4.71
C GLN A 43 8.04 21.61 6.01
N ASN A 44 7.95 22.94 5.92
CA ASN A 44 7.76 23.81 7.09
C ASN A 44 6.28 24.03 7.45
N SER A 45 5.36 23.44 6.69
CA SER A 45 3.94 23.57 6.96
C SER A 45 3.55 22.80 8.24
N PRO A 46 2.47 23.22 8.94
CA PRO A 46 1.97 22.47 10.10
C PRO A 46 1.47 21.07 9.73
N TYR A 47 1.28 20.79 8.43
CA TYR A 47 0.90 19.49 7.93
C TYR A 47 2.07 18.55 7.72
N ALA A 48 3.33 19.01 7.75
CA ALA A 48 4.50 18.17 7.55
C ALA A 48 4.82 17.27 8.76
N GLU A 49 4.18 17.53 9.90
CA GLU A 49 4.35 16.77 11.14
C GLU A 49 2.99 16.36 11.71
N ILE A 50 2.94 15.18 12.31
CA ILE A 50 1.79 14.71 13.09
C ILE A 50 2.26 14.51 14.52
N GLY A 51 1.81 15.36 15.44
CA GLY A 51 2.19 15.28 16.86
C GLY A 51 3.69 15.40 17.09
N GLY A 52 4.40 16.19 16.27
CA GLY A 52 5.85 16.36 16.31
C GLY A 52 6.66 15.26 15.60
N VAL A 53 5.99 14.31 14.94
CA VAL A 53 6.64 13.29 14.11
C VAL A 53 6.59 13.71 12.65
N PRO A 54 7.74 13.84 11.96
CA PRO A 54 7.77 14.17 10.54
C PRO A 54 7.08 13.10 9.70
N ILE A 55 6.25 13.51 8.75
CA ILE A 55 5.60 12.60 7.80
C ILE A 55 6.63 11.77 7.02
N ALA A 56 7.78 12.37 6.70
CA ALA A 56 8.88 11.66 6.05
C ALA A 56 9.30 10.40 6.83
N LEU A 57 9.27 10.44 8.17
CA LEU A 57 9.60 9.30 9.01
C LEU A 57 8.50 8.22 8.98
N LEU A 58 7.23 8.64 8.94
CA LEU A 58 6.10 7.71 8.77
C LEU A 58 6.18 6.98 7.42
N GLY A 59 6.48 7.73 6.35
CA GLY A 59 6.73 7.17 5.01
C GLY A 59 7.90 6.19 5.01
N ALA A 60 9.01 6.53 5.66
CA ALA A 60 10.16 5.63 5.81
C ALA A 60 9.76 4.33 6.52
N GLY A 61 9.00 4.42 7.62
CA GLY A 61 8.50 3.26 8.35
C GLY A 61 7.62 2.36 7.50
N MET A 62 6.75 2.95 6.66
CA MET A 62 5.92 2.21 5.71
C MET A 62 6.79 1.42 4.70
N TYR A 63 7.77 2.08 4.06
CA TYR A 63 8.62 1.40 3.08
C TYR A 63 9.50 0.32 3.70
N VAL A 64 10.05 0.55 4.91
CA VAL A 64 10.79 -0.46 5.67
C VAL A 64 9.90 -1.67 5.97
N THR A 65 8.65 -1.43 6.37
CA THR A 65 7.68 -2.51 6.63
C THR A 65 7.41 -3.31 5.36
N LEU A 66 7.23 -2.66 4.21
CA LEU A 66 7.02 -3.33 2.93
C LEU A 66 8.23 -4.20 2.52
N VAL A 67 9.46 -3.71 2.73
CA VAL A 67 10.68 -4.51 2.53
C VAL A 67 10.70 -5.73 3.47
N ALA A 68 10.40 -5.52 4.76
CA ALA A 68 10.36 -6.60 5.75
C ALA A 68 9.31 -7.67 5.39
N VAL A 69 8.12 -7.27 4.92
CA VAL A 69 7.09 -8.18 4.43
C VAL A 69 7.57 -8.94 3.19
N GLY A 70 8.25 -8.27 2.25
CA GLY A 70 8.85 -8.92 1.09
C GLY A 70 9.88 -9.99 1.46
N LEU A 71 10.74 -9.72 2.45
CA LEU A 71 11.71 -10.68 2.99
C LEU A 71 11.02 -11.82 3.75
N ALA A 72 9.99 -11.52 4.54
CA ALA A 72 9.21 -12.50 5.28
C ALA A 72 8.51 -13.51 4.34
N ARG A 73 8.02 -13.06 3.18
CA ARG A 73 7.45 -13.95 2.15
C ARG A 73 8.46 -14.98 1.64
N TRP A 74 9.73 -14.60 1.57
CA TRP A 74 10.78 -15.51 1.15
C TRP A 74 11.12 -16.53 2.23
N ARG A 75 11.11 -16.11 3.51
CA ARG A 75 11.43 -16.97 4.65
C ARG A 75 10.30 -17.94 5.01
N TRP A 76 9.04 -17.55 4.79
CA TRP A 76 7.85 -18.32 5.14
C TRP A 76 6.88 -18.40 3.96
N PRO A 77 7.12 -19.30 3.00
CA PRO A 77 6.26 -19.47 1.82
C PRO A 77 4.82 -19.86 2.19
N GLU A 78 4.62 -20.54 3.32
CA GLU A 78 3.31 -20.98 3.83
C GLU A 78 2.38 -19.82 4.20
N ARG A 79 2.93 -18.63 4.48
CA ARG A 79 2.17 -17.43 4.87
C ARG A 79 2.07 -16.42 3.73
N HIS A 80 2.35 -16.84 2.50
CA HIS A 80 2.48 -15.95 1.34
C HIS A 80 1.20 -15.15 1.06
N GLU A 81 0.03 -15.78 1.18
CA GLU A 81 -1.28 -15.13 0.97
C GLU A 81 -1.52 -14.02 2.00
N LEU A 82 -1.37 -14.33 3.30
CA LEU A 82 -1.58 -13.37 4.38
C LEU A 82 -0.60 -12.18 4.28
N LEU A 83 0.66 -12.44 3.94
CA LEU A 83 1.67 -11.40 3.73
C LEU A 83 1.40 -10.59 2.46
N THR A 84 0.74 -11.17 1.44
CA THR A 84 0.33 -10.46 0.23
C THR A 84 -0.83 -9.53 0.48
N ALA A 85 -1.87 -10.01 1.17
CA ALA A 85 -2.98 -9.18 1.62
C ALA A 85 -2.52 -8.05 2.56
N GLY A 86 -1.59 -8.35 3.49
CA GLY A 86 -1.04 -7.36 4.42
C GLY A 86 -0.28 -6.23 3.71
N ALA A 87 0.61 -6.53 2.78
CA ALA A 87 1.33 -5.48 2.03
C ALA A 87 0.39 -4.66 1.15
N PHE A 88 -0.61 -5.30 0.53
CA PHE A 88 -1.63 -4.59 -0.24
C PHE A 88 -2.38 -3.60 0.65
N ALA A 89 -2.81 -4.01 1.85
CA ALA A 89 -3.49 -3.12 2.79
C ALA A 89 -2.59 -1.94 3.22
N ILE A 90 -1.31 -2.20 3.49
CA ILE A 90 -0.33 -1.15 3.83
C ILE A 90 -0.14 -0.17 2.67
N ALA A 91 0.06 -0.69 1.45
CA ALA A 91 0.23 0.13 0.25
C ALA A 91 -1.03 0.95 -0.07
N LEU A 92 -2.22 0.38 0.18
CA LEU A 92 -3.50 1.06 0.00
C LEU A 92 -3.64 2.22 0.99
N ALA A 93 -3.38 1.96 2.27
CA ALA A 93 -3.39 2.99 3.31
C ALA A 93 -2.39 4.12 3.00
N GLY A 94 -1.17 3.76 2.61
CA GLY A 94 -0.14 4.71 2.19
C GLY A 94 -0.54 5.54 0.98
N THR A 95 -1.20 4.93 -0.01
CA THR A 95 -1.69 5.63 -1.21
C THR A 95 -2.82 6.60 -0.89
N LEU A 96 -3.77 6.20 -0.04
CA LEU A 96 -4.85 7.07 0.43
C LEU A 96 -4.28 8.27 1.20
N TYR A 97 -3.28 8.03 2.05
CA TYR A 97 -2.60 9.08 2.77
C TYR A 97 -1.82 10.02 1.84
N ALA A 98 -1.11 9.47 0.84
CA ALA A 98 -0.44 10.28 -0.17
C ALA A 98 -1.44 11.15 -0.95
N ALA A 99 -2.60 10.61 -1.33
CA ALA A 99 -3.66 11.37 -2.00
C ALA A 99 -4.20 12.50 -1.11
N TYR A 100 -4.33 12.26 0.20
CA TYR A 100 -4.70 13.28 1.17
C TYR A 100 -3.65 14.41 1.25
N LEU A 101 -2.36 14.08 1.27
CA LEU A 101 -1.30 15.10 1.25
C LEU A 101 -1.28 15.89 -0.05
N THR A 102 -1.44 15.24 -1.19
CA THR A 102 -1.56 15.93 -2.48
C THR A 102 -2.76 16.87 -2.51
N TYR A 103 -3.87 16.50 -1.88
CA TYR A 103 -5.01 17.42 -1.71
C TYR A 103 -4.61 18.66 -0.87
N LEU A 104 -3.87 18.49 0.22
CA LEU A 104 -3.39 19.61 1.04
C LEU A 104 -2.42 20.51 0.27
N GLU A 105 -1.49 19.94 -0.50
CA GLU A 105 -0.53 20.68 -1.34
C GLU A 105 -1.23 21.62 -2.32
N ILE A 106 -2.29 21.14 -2.99
CA ILE A 106 -3.00 21.89 -4.02
C ILE A 106 -3.97 22.92 -3.43
N TRP A 107 -4.77 22.52 -2.44
CA TRP A 107 -5.90 23.34 -1.98
C TRP A 107 -5.57 24.21 -0.77
N VAL A 108 -4.68 23.75 0.11
CA VAL A 108 -4.41 24.42 1.40
C VAL A 108 -3.09 25.18 1.33
N ILE A 109 -1.99 24.48 1.05
CA ILE A 109 -0.64 25.05 1.06
C ILE A 109 -0.38 25.86 -0.22
N ARG A 110 -1.00 25.46 -1.34
CA ARG A 110 -0.78 26.02 -2.70
C ARG A 110 0.69 25.96 -3.13
N ALA A 111 1.40 24.94 -2.66
CA ALA A 111 2.80 24.66 -2.99
C ALA A 111 2.95 23.15 -3.23
N ILE A 112 3.76 22.79 -4.21
CA ILE A 112 4.00 21.39 -4.58
C ILE A 112 5.42 21.01 -4.17
N CYS A 113 5.56 19.88 -3.47
CA CYS A 113 6.86 19.30 -3.17
C CYS A 113 7.16 18.14 -4.13
N GLN A 114 8.19 18.28 -4.96
CA GLN A 114 8.57 17.23 -5.92
C GLN A 114 8.90 15.89 -5.23
N TRP A 115 9.50 15.92 -4.05
CA TRP A 115 9.87 14.72 -3.31
C TRP A 115 8.63 14.01 -2.75
N CYS A 116 7.64 14.77 -2.27
CA CYS A 116 6.35 14.22 -1.86
C CYS A 116 5.63 13.58 -3.05
N VAL A 117 5.63 14.23 -4.22
CA VAL A 117 5.05 13.66 -5.45
C VAL A 117 5.77 12.39 -5.88
N VAL A 118 7.11 12.37 -5.85
CA VAL A 118 7.89 11.16 -6.15
C VAL A 118 7.54 10.03 -5.18
N SER A 119 7.44 10.30 -3.88
CA SER A 119 7.01 9.31 -2.89
C SER A 119 5.58 8.82 -3.14
N ALA A 120 4.65 9.72 -3.50
CA ALA A 120 3.28 9.36 -3.86
C ALA A 120 3.23 8.41 -5.07
N LEU A 121 4.03 8.69 -6.11
CA LEU A 121 4.15 7.83 -7.30
C LEU A 121 4.77 6.46 -6.96
N LEU A 122 5.80 6.43 -6.11
CA LEU A 122 6.40 5.17 -5.65
C LEU A 122 5.40 4.32 -4.88
N THR A 123 4.65 4.92 -3.95
CA THR A 123 3.63 4.22 -3.15
C THR A 123 2.50 3.70 -4.03
N LEU A 124 2.02 4.50 -4.98
CA LEU A 124 1.02 4.09 -5.95
C LEU A 124 1.54 2.94 -6.84
N GLY A 125 2.79 3.01 -7.28
CA GLY A 125 3.43 1.94 -8.04
C GLY A 125 3.50 0.63 -7.26
N ILE A 126 3.86 0.68 -5.97
CA ILE A 126 3.83 -0.49 -5.08
C ILE A 126 2.41 -1.03 -4.96
N LEU A 127 1.41 -0.17 -4.73
CA LEU A 127 0.02 -0.59 -4.66
C LEU A 127 -0.40 -1.35 -5.91
N LEU A 128 -0.11 -0.84 -7.10
CA LEU A 128 -0.45 -1.51 -8.36
C LEU A 128 0.22 -2.87 -8.51
N VAL A 129 1.50 -2.98 -8.11
CA VAL A 129 2.26 -4.23 -8.15
C VAL A 129 1.70 -5.26 -7.17
N GLU A 130 1.42 -4.86 -5.93
CA GLU A 130 0.83 -5.74 -4.91
C GLU A 130 -0.62 -6.11 -5.28
N SER A 131 -1.39 -5.20 -5.87
CA SER A 131 -2.74 -5.46 -6.40
C SER A 131 -2.72 -6.53 -7.50
N PHE A 132 -1.72 -6.46 -8.38
CA PHE A 132 -1.54 -7.46 -9.44
C PHE A 132 -1.09 -8.82 -8.88
N GLY A 133 -0.23 -8.82 -7.86
CA GLY A 133 0.15 -10.04 -7.13
C GLY A 133 -1.06 -10.67 -6.43
N LEU A 134 -1.87 -9.85 -5.76
CA LEU A 134 -3.06 -10.28 -5.03
C LEU A 134 -4.17 -10.77 -5.97
N SER A 135 -4.43 -10.09 -7.09
CA SER A 135 -5.45 -10.53 -8.06
C SER A 135 -5.10 -11.89 -8.68
N ARG A 136 -3.81 -12.16 -8.93
CA ARG A 136 -3.31 -13.48 -9.35
C ARG A 136 -3.54 -14.58 -8.30
N LEU A 137 -3.52 -14.22 -7.01
CA LEU A 137 -3.73 -15.13 -5.88
C LEU A 137 -5.21 -15.31 -5.50
N LEU A 138 -6.09 -14.33 -5.81
CA LEU A 138 -7.52 -14.38 -5.50
C LEU A 138 -8.38 -14.99 -6.60
N SER A 139 -7.91 -15.03 -7.85
CA SER A 139 -8.57 -15.78 -8.93
C SER A 139 -8.90 -17.24 -8.60
N PRO A 140 -8.10 -18.02 -7.84
CA PRO A 140 -8.43 -19.37 -7.38
C PRO A 140 -9.59 -19.47 -6.35
N GLU A 141 -9.74 -18.50 -5.45
CA GLU A 141 -10.76 -18.55 -4.37
C GLU A 141 -12.16 -18.21 -4.89
N THR A 142 -12.26 -17.31 -5.88
CA THR A 142 -13.55 -16.99 -6.53
C THR A 142 -14.11 -18.21 -7.24
N ASP A 143 -13.25 -18.99 -7.91
CA ASP A 143 -13.62 -20.25 -8.56
C ASP A 143 -14.03 -21.32 -7.53
N GLN A 144 -13.38 -21.40 -6.37
CA GLN A 144 -13.79 -22.33 -5.29
C GLN A 144 -15.08 -21.91 -4.57
N ALA A 145 -15.31 -20.61 -4.35
CA ALA A 145 -16.54 -20.11 -3.73
C ALA A 145 -17.75 -20.34 -4.66
N LEU A 146 -17.59 -20.10 -5.96
CA LEU A 146 -18.57 -20.44 -7.00
C LEU A 146 -18.79 -21.97 -7.08
N SER A 147 -17.72 -22.78 -7.03
CA SER A 147 -17.81 -24.25 -7.05
C SER A 147 -18.48 -24.82 -5.80
N ARG A 148 -18.22 -24.28 -4.60
CA ARG A 148 -18.92 -24.67 -3.36
C ARG A 148 -20.41 -24.36 -3.43
N SER A 149 -20.77 -23.18 -3.94
CA SER A 149 -22.16 -22.79 -4.15
C SER A 149 -22.87 -23.73 -5.14
N GLN A 150 -22.20 -24.11 -6.23
CA GLN A 150 -22.73 -25.04 -7.24
C GLN A 150 -22.73 -26.51 -6.80
N SER A 151 -21.95 -26.88 -5.79
CA SER A 151 -21.98 -28.24 -5.20
C SER A 151 -23.08 -28.44 -4.15
N GLN A 152 -23.73 -27.36 -3.68
CA GLN A 152 -24.84 -27.41 -2.71
C GLN A 152 -26.30 -27.36 -3.22
N PRO A 153 -26.66 -27.36 -4.54
CA PRO A 153 -28.07 -27.31 -4.96
C PRO A 153 -28.86 -28.53 -4.49
N GLY A 154 -28.28 -29.74 -4.56
CA GLY A 154 -28.96 -30.98 -4.16
C GLY A 154 -29.29 -31.10 -2.67
N ARG A 155 -28.68 -30.28 -1.79
CA ARG A 155 -29.03 -30.25 -0.35
C ARG A 155 -30.20 -29.30 -0.06
N ARG A 156 -30.40 -28.26 -0.88
CA ARG A 156 -31.55 -27.34 -0.77
C ARG A 156 -32.83 -27.98 -1.30
N GLU A 157 -32.75 -28.72 -2.41
CA GLU A 157 -33.90 -29.46 -2.98
C GLU A 157 -34.41 -30.52 -1.99
N ALA A 158 -33.52 -31.33 -1.41
CA ALA A 158 -33.88 -32.34 -0.42
C ALA A 158 -34.43 -31.76 0.92
N ALA A 159 -34.20 -30.47 1.22
CA ALA A 159 -34.79 -29.79 2.37
C ALA A 159 -36.19 -29.22 2.04
N SER A 160 -36.40 -28.76 0.81
CA SER A 160 -37.69 -28.25 0.32
C SER A 160 -38.72 -29.37 0.15
N GLU A 161 -38.31 -30.52 -0.41
CA GLU A 161 -39.23 -31.66 -0.63
C GLU A 161 -39.72 -32.30 0.68
N ARG A 162 -38.87 -32.33 1.73
CA ARG A 162 -39.26 -32.80 3.07
C ARG A 162 -40.26 -31.88 3.77
N GLY A 163 -40.33 -30.60 3.38
CA GLY A 163 -41.35 -29.66 3.85
C GLY A 163 -42.69 -29.81 3.11
N LEU A 164 -42.65 -30.21 1.84
CA LEU A 164 -43.84 -30.37 1.00
C LEU A 164 -44.53 -31.73 1.21
N SER A 165 -43.77 -32.80 1.47
CA SER A 165 -44.32 -34.15 1.76
C SER A 165 -45.00 -34.28 3.15
N ARG A 166 -44.96 -33.23 3.98
CA ARG A 166 -45.59 -33.20 5.32
C ARG A 166 -46.91 -32.42 5.37
N ARG A 167 -47.47 -32.03 4.21
CA ARG A 167 -48.82 -31.46 4.07
C ARG A 167 -49.66 -32.34 3.17
#